data_AF-B2TIB2-F1
#
_entry.id   AF-B2TIB2-F1
#
_cell.length_a   1.000
_cell.length_b   1.000
_cell.length_c   1.000
_cell.angle_alpha   90.00
_cell.angle_beta   90.00
_cell.angle_gamma   90.00
#
_symmetry.space_group_name_H-M   'P 1'
#
loop_
_entity.id
_entity.type
_entity.pdbx_description
1 polymer ?
#
loop_
_entity_poly.entity_id
_entity_poly.type
_entity_poly.pdbx_seq_one_letter_code
_entity_poly.pdbx_strand_id
1 'polypeptide(L)'
;MKKKSILALALMTLMSTSIFMIGCSGSNNGATGNRANNATSKINQGINEVGQEFHFDTATFVDNIKGSGYDITNYSVEENLPGSAVATSYSLGNDKVYVYQYNTRNDLHQDIMTLAELKKNGINDEFSNVSHYYKQGKLLIRYEGTNSENLSHFDKSFGNLFI
;
A
#
# COMPACT_ATOMS: atom_id res chain seq x y z
N MET A 1 38.99 8.33 -39.78
CA MET A 1 38.51 8.44 -38.39
C MET A 1 37.02 8.12 -38.35
N LYS A 2 36.60 7.36 -37.35
CA LYS A 2 35.31 6.67 -37.29
C LYS A 2 34.23 7.55 -36.64
N LYS A 3 32.97 7.30 -37.05
CA LYS A 3 31.68 7.48 -36.34
C LYS A 3 30.84 8.73 -36.65
N LYS A 4 29.95 8.52 -37.64
CA LYS A 4 28.48 8.73 -37.65
C LYS A 4 27.90 9.68 -36.60
N SER A 5 27.31 10.78 -37.05
CA SER A 5 26.30 11.56 -36.30
C SER A 5 25.05 11.65 -37.18
N ILE A 6 23.99 10.93 -36.79
CA ILE A 6 22.62 11.13 -37.28
C ILE A 6 21.77 11.24 -36.03
N LEU A 7 21.62 12.47 -35.55
CA LEU A 7 20.67 12.82 -34.51
C LEU A 7 19.30 12.97 -35.20
N ALA A 8 18.54 11.89 -35.25
CA ALA A 8 17.17 11.90 -35.74
C ALA A 8 16.27 12.58 -34.70
N LEU A 9 16.07 13.88 -34.86
CA LEU A 9 15.09 14.66 -34.13
C LEU A 9 13.71 14.38 -34.73
N ALA A 10 13.03 13.36 -34.21
CA ALA A 10 11.66 13.05 -34.55
C ALA A 10 10.87 12.84 -33.25
N LEU A 11 10.13 13.86 -32.83
CA LEU A 11 8.87 13.65 -32.14
C LEU A 11 7.93 14.83 -32.37
N MET A 12 7.17 14.70 -33.46
CA MET A 12 6.00 15.52 -33.76
C MET A 12 4.86 15.20 -32.76
N THR A 13 4.38 16.25 -32.11
CA THR A 13 2.96 16.59 -31.84
C THR A 13 1.90 15.46 -31.79
N LEU A 14 1.33 15.23 -30.61
CA LEU A 14 -0.05 14.77 -30.31
C LEU A 14 -0.30 15.20 -28.84
N MET A 15 -1.40 15.74 -28.33
CA MET A 15 -2.77 15.91 -28.78
C MET A 15 -3.45 16.96 -27.87
N SER A 16 -4.25 17.84 -28.46
CA SER A 16 -5.20 18.69 -27.75
C SER A 16 -6.42 17.87 -27.32
N THR A 17 -6.88 17.98 -26.08
CA THR A 17 -8.32 17.84 -25.74
C THR A 17 -8.62 18.61 -24.44
N SER A 18 -9.03 19.87 -24.59
CA SER A 18 -9.72 20.60 -23.53
C SER A 18 -11.21 20.36 -23.71
N ILE A 19 -11.78 19.45 -22.92
CA ILE A 19 -13.25 19.34 -22.76
C ILE A 19 -13.54 19.45 -21.27
N PHE A 20 -13.68 20.68 -20.79
CA PHE A 20 -14.45 20.94 -19.58
C PHE A 20 -15.90 21.09 -20.01
N MET A 21 -16.78 20.21 -19.50
CA MET A 21 -18.21 20.40 -19.22
C MET A 21 -18.90 19.02 -19.21
N ILE A 22 -19.22 18.50 -18.02
CA ILE A 22 -20.51 17.89 -17.67
C ILE A 22 -20.69 18.18 -16.18
N GLY A 23 -21.43 19.24 -15.89
CA GLY A 23 -22.22 19.33 -14.67
C GLY A 23 -23.60 18.78 -14.99
N CYS A 24 -24.03 17.77 -14.26
CA CYS A 24 -25.45 17.54 -14.02
C CYS A 24 -25.62 16.80 -12.70
N SER A 25 -26.21 17.52 -11.75
CA SER A 25 -26.79 17.06 -10.51
C SER A 25 -27.91 16.04 -10.76
N GLY A 26 -27.97 14.96 -9.98
CA GLY A 26 -29.06 13.99 -10.06
C GLY A 26 -29.00 12.92 -8.96
N SER A 27 -29.63 13.25 -7.83
CA SER A 27 -29.93 12.44 -6.65
C SER A 27 -30.28 10.95 -6.88
N ASN A 28 -29.73 10.02 -6.07
CA ASN A 28 -30.51 9.27 -5.06
C ASN A 28 -29.72 8.10 -4.41
N ASN A 29 -29.80 8.09 -3.07
CA ASN A 29 -29.86 6.97 -2.13
C ASN A 29 -29.11 5.65 -2.42
N GLY A 30 -28.15 5.35 -1.52
CA GLY A 30 -27.65 4.00 -1.32
C GLY A 30 -26.58 3.93 -0.21
N ALA A 31 -27.02 3.90 1.04
CA ALA A 31 -26.33 3.36 2.22
C ALA A 31 -24.81 3.05 2.13
N THR A 32 -23.94 4.05 2.34
CA THR A 32 -22.49 3.81 2.58
C THR A 32 -21.96 4.60 3.78
N GLY A 33 -22.75 4.69 4.85
CA GLY A 33 -22.43 5.52 6.02
C GLY A 33 -21.56 4.89 7.12
N ASN A 34 -21.36 3.56 7.14
CA ASN A 34 -20.75 2.89 8.31
C ASN A 34 -19.39 2.22 8.08
N ARG A 35 -18.97 1.95 6.84
CA ARG A 35 -17.66 1.33 6.58
C ARG A 35 -16.52 2.35 6.50
N ALA A 36 -16.73 3.46 5.78
CA ALA A 36 -15.72 4.51 5.65
C ALA A 36 -15.34 5.13 7.00
N ASN A 37 -16.33 5.37 7.88
CA ASN A 37 -16.09 5.91 9.22
C ASN A 37 -15.30 4.94 10.13
N ASN A 38 -15.45 3.63 9.95
CA ASN A 38 -14.67 2.63 10.70
C ASN A 38 -13.22 2.53 10.21
N ALA A 39 -12.98 2.61 8.90
CA ALA A 39 -11.63 2.62 8.34
C ALA A 39 -10.85 3.86 8.83
N THR A 40 -11.43 5.05 8.71
CA THR A 40 -10.80 6.29 9.20
C THR A 40 -10.58 6.27 10.72
N SER A 41 -11.51 5.70 11.49
CA SER A 41 -11.36 5.57 12.95
C SER A 41 -10.25 4.60 13.36
N LYS A 42 -10.09 3.47 12.66
CA LYS A 42 -9.02 2.49 12.92
C LYS A 42 -7.65 3.02 12.50
N ILE A 43 -7.60 3.69 11.35
CA ILE A 43 -6.40 4.41 10.88
C ILE A 43 -5.99 5.40 11.98
N ASN A 44 -6.89 6.29 12.41
CA ASN A 44 -6.59 7.28 13.45
C ASN A 44 -6.24 6.69 14.83
N GLN A 45 -6.81 5.53 15.21
CA GLN A 45 -6.46 4.85 16.46
C GLN A 45 -5.05 4.26 16.43
N GLY A 46 -4.68 3.56 15.36
CA GLY A 46 -3.31 3.02 15.22
C GLY A 46 -2.25 4.13 15.08
N ILE A 47 -2.63 5.36 14.72
CA ILE A 47 -1.68 6.47 14.57
C ILE A 47 -1.40 7.19 15.90
N ASN A 48 -2.34 7.20 16.84
CA ASN A 48 -2.24 7.94 18.11
C ASN A 48 -1.51 7.17 19.23
N GLU A 49 -0.88 6.04 18.93
CA GLU A 49 -0.07 5.29 19.90
C GLU A 49 1.26 6.01 20.16
N VAL A 50 1.36 6.60 21.36
CA VAL A 50 2.43 7.51 21.76
C VAL A 50 3.73 6.75 22.06
N GLY A 51 4.80 7.12 21.34
CA GLY A 51 6.19 7.01 21.79
C GLY A 51 6.90 5.69 21.51
N GLN A 52 6.38 4.57 22.02
CA GLN A 52 7.11 3.29 22.02
C GLN A 52 6.88 2.42 20.78
N GLU A 53 5.78 2.61 20.07
CA GLU A 53 5.35 1.69 19.00
C GLU A 53 6.09 1.90 17.68
N PHE A 54 6.55 3.12 17.39
CA PHE A 54 7.25 3.44 16.13
C PHE A 54 8.68 2.84 16.03
N HIS A 55 9.09 2.03 17.01
CA HIS A 55 10.36 1.30 16.98
C HIS A 55 10.26 -0.05 16.27
N PHE A 56 9.06 -0.60 16.08
CA PHE A 56 8.88 -1.86 15.36
C PHE A 56 9.32 -1.72 13.91
N ASP A 57 10.31 -2.52 13.51
CA ASP A 57 11.02 -2.40 12.24
C ASP A 57 11.00 -3.70 11.42
N THR A 58 11.53 -3.66 10.20
CA THR A 58 11.50 -4.80 9.29
C THR A 58 12.21 -6.03 9.86
N ALA A 59 13.27 -5.86 10.65
CA ALA A 59 13.97 -6.97 11.29
C ALA A 59 13.08 -7.64 12.34
N THR A 60 12.48 -6.84 13.21
CA THR A 60 11.53 -7.31 14.24
C THR A 60 10.32 -8.00 13.61
N PHE A 61 9.81 -7.47 12.50
CA PHE A 61 8.76 -8.11 11.72
C PHE A 61 9.14 -9.52 11.27
N VAL A 62 10.30 -9.66 10.61
CA VAL A 62 10.78 -10.95 10.10
C VAL A 62 10.99 -11.95 11.23
N ASP A 63 11.60 -11.52 12.34
CA ASP A 63 11.84 -12.39 13.50
C ASP A 63 10.53 -12.87 14.13
N ASN A 64 9.51 -12.02 14.22
CA ASN A 64 8.20 -12.39 14.75
C ASN A 64 7.47 -13.40 13.84
N ILE A 65 7.52 -13.21 12.52
CA ILE A 65 6.92 -14.15 11.56
C ILE A 65 7.61 -15.52 11.67
N LYS A 66 8.95 -15.55 11.71
CA LYS A 66 9.72 -16.79 11.92
C LYS A 66 9.45 -17.44 13.27
N GLY A 67 9.41 -16.64 14.34
CA GLY A 67 9.08 -17.11 15.69
C GLY A 67 7.67 -17.68 15.80
N SER A 68 6.77 -17.29 14.91
CA SER A 68 5.40 -17.82 14.78
C SER A 68 5.33 -19.12 13.95
N GLY A 69 6.47 -19.66 13.50
CA GLY A 69 6.55 -20.93 12.76
C GLY A 69 6.43 -20.81 11.25
N TYR A 70 6.42 -19.59 10.70
CA TYR A 70 6.35 -19.37 9.26
C TYR A 70 7.74 -19.31 8.61
N ASP A 71 7.83 -19.84 7.40
CA ASP A 71 9.00 -19.65 6.54
C ASP A 71 8.81 -18.41 5.67
N ILE A 72 9.41 -17.30 6.11
CA ILE A 72 9.44 -16.03 5.36
C ILE A 72 10.82 -15.84 4.74
N THR A 73 10.85 -15.75 3.41
CA THR A 73 12.08 -15.64 2.63
C THR A 73 12.12 -14.33 1.87
N ASN A 74 13.21 -13.58 1.95
CA ASN A 74 13.38 -12.35 1.18
C ASN A 74 13.59 -12.67 -0.30
N TYR A 75 12.98 -11.88 -1.19
CA TYR A 75 13.28 -11.91 -2.62
C TYR A 75 13.50 -10.49 -3.15
N SER A 76 14.46 -10.33 -4.06
CA SER A 76 14.91 -9.02 -4.54
C SER A 76 13.99 -8.45 -5.63
N VAL A 77 12.77 -8.08 -5.24
CA VAL A 77 11.89 -7.24 -6.06
C VAL A 77 11.63 -5.96 -5.29
N GLU A 78 11.82 -4.83 -5.95
CA GLU A 78 11.44 -3.52 -5.44
C GLU A 78 10.06 -3.19 -6.01
N GLU A 79 9.05 -3.15 -5.15
CA GLU A 79 7.75 -2.58 -5.49
C GLU A 79 7.51 -1.34 -4.66
N ASN A 80 7.25 -0.24 -5.35
CA ASN A 80 7.01 1.05 -4.74
C ASN A 80 5.52 1.28 -4.67
N LEU A 81 5.04 1.74 -3.52
CA LEU A 81 3.73 2.39 -3.51
C LEU A 81 3.83 3.70 -4.31
N PRO A 82 2.72 4.16 -4.92
CA PRO A 82 2.72 5.42 -5.66
C PRO A 82 3.23 6.58 -4.80
N GLY A 83 4.41 7.13 -5.14
CA GLY A 83 5.02 8.27 -4.43
C GLY A 83 5.71 7.96 -3.09
N SER A 84 5.97 6.69 -2.78
CA SER A 84 6.32 6.22 -1.42
C SER A 84 7.69 5.51 -1.34
N ALA A 85 8.07 5.09 -0.14
CA ALA A 85 9.19 4.22 0.18
C ALA A 85 9.22 2.93 -0.66
N VAL A 86 10.43 2.42 -0.89
CA VAL A 86 10.67 1.13 -1.54
C VAL A 86 10.37 0.00 -0.57
N ALA A 87 9.58 -0.98 -1.00
CA ALA A 87 9.34 -2.18 -0.19
C ALA A 87 10.57 -3.07 -0.10
N THR A 88 10.77 -3.68 1.06
CA THR A 88 11.47 -4.96 1.14
C THR A 88 10.48 -6.10 0.90
N SER A 89 10.75 -6.95 -0.09
CA SER A 89 9.82 -8.00 -0.52
C SER A 89 10.15 -9.37 0.04
N TYR A 90 9.13 -10.13 0.42
CA TYR A 90 9.24 -11.45 1.03
C TYR A 90 8.17 -12.42 0.51
N SER A 91 8.54 -13.68 0.35
CA SER A 91 7.62 -14.77 0.08
C SER A 91 7.22 -15.45 1.38
N LEU A 92 5.94 -15.77 1.52
CA LEU A 92 5.37 -16.57 2.59
C LEU A 92 4.65 -17.75 1.95
N GLY A 93 5.37 -18.85 1.71
CA GLY A 93 4.90 -19.89 0.80
C GLY A 93 4.76 -19.36 -0.63
N ASN A 94 3.54 -19.39 -1.17
CA ASN A 94 3.22 -18.87 -2.51
C ASN A 94 2.71 -17.42 -2.50
N ASP A 95 2.48 -16.85 -1.32
CA ASP A 95 1.98 -15.49 -1.16
C ASP A 95 3.14 -14.49 -1.07
N LYS A 96 2.86 -13.22 -1.34
CA LYS A 96 3.86 -12.15 -1.30
C LYS A 96 3.58 -11.18 -0.16
N VAL A 97 4.65 -10.67 0.42
CA VAL A 97 4.62 -9.68 1.50
C VAL A 97 5.59 -8.56 1.17
N TYR A 98 5.08 -7.34 1.18
CA TYR A 98 5.85 -6.13 0.93
C TYR A 98 5.86 -5.30 2.21
N VAL A 99 7.05 -4.97 2.69
CA VAL A 99 7.25 -4.22 3.93
C VAL A 99 7.86 -2.87 3.60
N TYR A 100 7.07 -1.82 3.79
CA TYR A 100 7.48 -0.43 3.61
C TYR A 100 7.87 0.14 4.97
N GLN A 101 9.14 0.52 5.12
CA GLN A 101 9.66 1.08 6.37
C GLN A 101 9.83 2.58 6.27
N TYR A 102 9.27 3.31 7.23
CA TYR A 102 9.25 4.76 7.25
C TYR A 102 10.20 5.34 8.30
N ASN A 103 10.78 6.49 7.98
CA ASN A 103 11.62 7.23 8.92
C ASN A 103 10.80 8.13 9.84
N THR A 104 9.61 8.56 9.40
CA THR A 104 8.74 9.45 10.17
C THR A 104 7.30 8.94 10.19
N ARG A 105 6.58 9.26 11.27
CA ARG A 105 5.15 8.94 11.39
C ARG A 105 4.31 9.68 10.36
N ASN A 106 4.72 10.89 10.00
CA ASN A 106 3.97 11.73 9.06
C ASN A 106 4.00 11.12 7.66
N ASP A 107 5.15 10.62 7.20
CA ASP A 107 5.26 10.01 5.86
C ASP A 107 4.41 8.73 5.79
N LEU A 108 4.51 7.86 6.80
CA LEU A 108 3.65 6.68 6.93
C LEU A 108 2.17 7.05 6.91
N HIS A 109 1.79 8.11 7.63
CA HIS A 109 0.41 8.58 7.68
C HIS A 109 -0.09 9.03 6.30
N GLN A 110 0.70 9.83 5.59
CA GLN A 110 0.30 10.35 4.28
C GLN A 110 0.12 9.23 3.26
N ASP A 111 0.98 8.21 3.28
CA ASP A 111 0.84 7.08 2.37
C ASP A 111 -0.38 6.21 2.71
N ILE A 112 -0.67 5.98 4.00
CA ILE A 112 -1.89 5.30 4.42
C ILE A 112 -3.14 6.06 3.95
N MET A 113 -3.15 7.39 4.07
CA MET A 113 -4.27 8.22 3.62
C MET A 113 -4.42 8.20 2.11
N THR A 114 -3.31 8.28 1.36
CA THR A 114 -3.31 8.18 -0.10
C THR A 114 -3.88 6.84 -0.55
N LEU A 115 -3.47 5.73 0.07
CA LEU A 115 -4.02 4.39 -0.22
C LEU A 115 -5.51 4.28 0.13
N ALA A 116 -5.95 4.88 1.24
CA ALA A 116 -7.35 4.90 1.62
C ALA A 116 -8.20 5.65 0.59
N GLU A 117 -7.71 6.77 0.06
CA GLU A 117 -8.39 7.55 -0.98
C GLU A 117 -8.45 6.79 -2.31
N LEU A 118 -7.35 6.16 -2.74
CA LEU A 118 -7.34 5.31 -3.94
C LEU A 118 -8.39 4.21 -3.84
N LYS A 119 -8.40 3.46 -2.72
CA LYS A 119 -9.37 2.39 -2.48
C LYS A 119 -10.81 2.90 -2.47
N LYS A 120 -11.07 4.07 -1.85
CA LYS A 120 -12.40 4.70 -1.84
C LYS A 120 -12.89 5.06 -3.23
N ASN A 121 -11.99 5.54 -4.09
CA ASN A 121 -12.33 5.96 -5.45
C ASN A 121 -12.51 4.78 -6.42
N GLY A 122 -12.43 3.54 -5.93
CA GLY A 122 -12.50 2.35 -6.79
C GLY A 122 -11.29 2.21 -7.71
N ILE A 123 -10.28 3.07 -7.52
CA ILE A 123 -8.96 2.86 -8.06
C ILE A 123 -8.36 1.81 -7.13
N ASN A 124 -8.61 0.55 -7.46
CA ASN A 124 -7.75 -0.51 -6.96
C ASN A 124 -6.32 -0.01 -7.16
N ASP A 125 -5.48 -0.13 -6.14
CA ASP A 125 -4.07 0.03 -6.40
C ASP A 125 -3.72 -0.86 -7.62
N GLU A 126 -2.72 -0.46 -8.41
CA GLU A 126 -2.37 -1.23 -9.62
C GLU A 126 -1.95 -2.69 -9.31
N PHE A 127 -1.93 -3.09 -8.03
CA PHE A 127 -1.39 -4.30 -7.41
C PHE A 127 -2.45 -5.30 -6.90
N SER A 128 -3.70 -5.24 -7.37
CA SER A 128 -4.72 -6.31 -7.37
C SER A 128 -5.78 -6.37 -6.23
N ASN A 129 -6.88 -7.09 -6.51
CA ASN A 129 -7.99 -7.38 -5.59
C ASN A 129 -7.62 -8.29 -4.40
N VAL A 130 -6.38 -8.78 -4.30
CA VAL A 130 -5.93 -9.69 -3.23
C VAL A 130 -4.93 -9.03 -2.27
N SER A 131 -4.82 -7.70 -2.30
CA SER A 131 -3.97 -6.93 -1.40
C SER A 131 -4.66 -6.64 -0.07
N HIS A 132 -3.99 -6.99 1.03
CA HIS A 132 -4.40 -6.73 2.40
C HIS A 132 -3.33 -5.85 3.08
N TYR A 133 -3.77 -4.78 3.75
CA TYR A 133 -2.88 -3.76 4.30
C TYR A 133 -2.95 -3.71 5.82
N TYR A 134 -1.78 -3.61 6.45
CA TYR A 134 -1.60 -3.60 7.89
C TYR A 134 -0.59 -2.52 8.29
N LYS A 135 -0.69 -2.02 9.53
CA LYS A 135 0.29 -1.09 10.11
C LYS A 135 0.86 -1.74 11.37
N GLN A 136 2.17 -1.68 11.54
CA GLN A 136 2.78 -1.94 12.84
C GLN A 136 4.05 -1.08 13.01
N GLY A 137 4.11 -0.32 14.10
CA GLY A 137 5.16 0.68 14.34
C GLY A 137 5.46 1.59 13.15
N LYS A 138 6.68 1.51 12.60
CA LYS A 138 7.10 2.30 11.42
C LYS A 138 6.89 1.58 10.08
N LEU A 139 6.11 0.50 10.09
CA LEU A 139 5.85 -0.31 8.91
C LEU A 139 4.43 -0.13 8.39
N LEU A 140 4.33 0.01 7.08
CA LEU A 140 3.15 -0.40 6.32
C LEU A 140 3.46 -1.76 5.69
N ILE A 141 2.55 -2.72 5.86
CA ILE A 141 2.73 -4.09 5.40
C ILE A 141 1.62 -4.38 4.41
N ARG A 142 1.98 -4.79 3.19
CA ARG A 142 1.05 -5.28 2.17
C ARG A 142 1.25 -6.77 2.00
N TYR A 143 0.22 -7.54 2.28
CA TYR A 143 0.16 -8.97 2.01
C TYR A 143 -0.70 -9.20 0.76
N GLU A 144 -0.14 -9.84 -0.25
CA GLU A 144 -0.84 -10.28 -1.46
C GLU A 144 -0.97 -11.78 -1.45
N GLY A 145 -2.18 -12.27 -1.18
CA GLY A 145 -2.43 -13.70 -1.06
C GLY A 145 -3.85 -14.01 -0.65
N THR A 146 -4.24 -15.27 -0.80
CA THR A 146 -5.58 -15.76 -0.43
C THR A 146 -5.55 -16.90 0.58
N ASN A 147 -4.36 -17.30 1.04
CA ASN A 147 -4.22 -18.30 2.09
C ASN A 147 -4.89 -17.82 3.38
N SER A 148 -5.94 -18.53 3.81
CA SER A 148 -6.76 -18.16 4.97
C SER A 148 -6.03 -18.21 6.31
N GLU A 149 -5.04 -19.09 6.45
CA GLU A 149 -4.23 -19.20 7.67
C GLU A 149 -3.30 -17.99 7.80
N ASN A 150 -2.62 -17.63 6.72
CA ASN A 150 -1.78 -16.43 6.63
C ASN A 150 -2.62 -15.17 6.90
N LEU A 151 -3.78 -15.04 6.24
CA LEU A 151 -4.70 -13.92 6.47
C LEU A 151 -5.14 -13.83 7.94
N SER A 152 -5.57 -14.95 8.53
CA SER A 152 -5.96 -14.97 9.93
C SER A 152 -4.81 -14.61 10.86
N HIS A 153 -3.58 -14.99 10.54
CA HIS A 153 -2.41 -14.64 11.33
C HIS A 153 -2.16 -13.13 11.27
N PHE A 154 -2.10 -12.54 10.07
CA PHE A 154 -1.85 -11.11 9.90
C PHE A 154 -2.98 -10.26 10.51
N ASP A 155 -4.24 -10.63 10.32
CA ASP A 155 -5.39 -9.93 10.92
C ASP A 155 -5.33 -9.92 12.44
N LYS A 156 -4.92 -11.05 13.06
CA LYS A 156 -4.78 -11.15 14.53
C LYS A 156 -3.54 -10.41 15.05
N SER A 157 -2.43 -10.47 14.32
CA SER A 157 -1.15 -9.92 14.76
C SER A 157 -1.06 -8.39 14.58
N PHE A 158 -1.68 -7.84 13.53
CA PHE A 158 -1.48 -6.44 13.13
C PHE A 158 -2.78 -5.65 12.96
N GLY A 159 -3.91 -6.32 12.69
CA GLY A 159 -5.19 -5.65 12.43
C GLY A 159 -5.27 -5.01 11.05
N ASN A 160 -6.25 -5.43 10.25
CA ASN A 160 -6.44 -4.92 8.89
C ASN A 160 -6.82 -3.43 8.88
N LEU A 161 -6.12 -2.64 8.06
CA LEU A 161 -6.37 -1.20 7.89
C LEU A 161 -7.65 -0.91 7.11
N PHE A 162 -7.98 -1.74 6.10
CA PHE A 162 -9.02 -1.44 5.13
C PHE A 162 -10.01 -2.59 5.00
N ILE A 163 -10.98 -2.65 5.92
CA ILE A 163 -12.10 -3.62 5.95
C ILE A 163 -13.26 -3.16 5.07
#